data_AF-A0A2V9JPJ8-F1
#
_entry.id   AF-A0A2V9JPJ8-F1
#
_cell.length_a   1.000
_cell.length_b   1.000
_cell.length_c   1.000
_cell.angle_alpha   90.00
_cell.angle_beta   90.00
_cell.angle_gamma   90.00
#
_symmetry.space_group_name_H-M   'P 1'
#
loop_
_entity.id
_entity.type
_entity.pdbx_description
1 polymer ?
#
loop_
_entity_poly.entity_id
_entity_poly.type
_entity_poly.pdbx_seq_one_letter_code
_entity_poly.pdbx_strand_id
1 'polypeptide(L)'
;MPARSELEPPRPRKTRRLCQGSPLEWPSNPIGNTNAGGFEVASRLDRLWADYEGHHHSSGNKYCHLVGIPLIILGTLGLLAVTTIQLGQLTVDLALVLVVVVGLVYVILDAKLGAAMVVAMLVLYLLGRKIHWPLALGLFLSGWFLQTIGHGIYEKRAPAFLGNLAHLVVGPLWVLNHFLHIRKERTPLAIENHV
;
A
#
# COMPACT_ATOMS: atom_id res chain seq x y z
N MET A 1 0.01 -57.33 56.23
CA MET A 1 -0.92 -56.67 55.29
C MET A 1 -1.93 -55.85 56.09
N PRO A 2 -1.89 -54.51 56.01
CA PRO A 2 -3.07 -53.70 56.28
C PRO A 2 -3.44 -52.86 55.04
N ALA A 3 -4.67 -53.02 54.57
CA ALA A 3 -5.29 -52.15 53.57
C ALA A 3 -5.86 -50.91 54.28
N ARG A 4 -5.47 -49.71 53.84
CA ARG A 4 -6.15 -48.45 54.16
C ARG A 4 -6.16 -47.52 52.97
N SER A 5 -7.22 -46.72 52.97
CA SER A 5 -7.54 -45.49 52.24
C SER A 5 -7.96 -45.62 50.78
N GLU A 6 -9.29 -45.75 50.61
CA GLU A 6 -10.01 -44.99 49.59
C GLU A 6 -9.70 -43.50 49.76
N LEU A 7 -9.24 -42.85 48.68
CA LEU A 7 -9.34 -41.40 48.49
C LEU A 7 -9.75 -41.17 47.03
N GLU A 8 -11.05 -41.05 46.82
CA GLU A 8 -11.64 -40.64 45.55
C GLU A 8 -11.21 -39.19 45.25
N PRO A 9 -10.79 -38.85 44.01
CA PRO A 9 -10.34 -37.51 43.69
C PRO A 9 -11.51 -36.51 43.65
N PRO A 10 -11.31 -35.24 44.06
CA PRO A 10 -12.36 -34.23 44.05
C PRO A 10 -12.79 -33.86 42.62
N ARG A 11 -14.11 -33.82 42.38
CA ARG A 11 -14.72 -33.39 41.11
C ARG A 11 -14.40 -31.93 40.77
N PRO A 12 -14.20 -31.58 39.48
CA PRO A 12 -13.85 -30.23 39.06
C PRO A 12 -14.98 -29.22 39.34
N ARG A 13 -14.63 -28.07 39.93
CA ARG A 13 -15.53 -26.91 40.09
C ARG A 13 -15.90 -26.37 38.71
N LYS A 14 -17.20 -26.33 38.41
CA LYS A 14 -17.75 -25.55 37.30
C LYS A 14 -17.61 -24.06 37.61
N THR A 15 -16.57 -23.41 37.09
CA THR A 15 -16.52 -21.95 37.00
C THR A 15 -17.47 -21.52 35.88
N ARG A 16 -18.58 -20.88 36.27
CA ARG A 16 -19.54 -20.28 35.35
C ARG A 16 -19.23 -18.78 35.20
N ARG A 17 -19.24 -18.36 33.93
CA ARG A 17 -19.56 -17.04 33.36
C ARG A 17 -18.40 -16.08 33.05
N LEU A 18 -18.68 -15.28 32.00
CA LEU A 18 -17.95 -14.18 31.34
C LEU A 18 -17.13 -14.69 30.13
N CYS A 19 -17.42 -14.38 28.86
CA CYS A 19 -18.20 -13.32 28.24
C CYS A 19 -18.93 -13.83 26.98
N GLN A 20 -20.21 -13.52 26.84
CA GLN A 20 -20.88 -13.46 25.53
C GLN A 20 -20.44 -12.12 24.90
N GLY A 21 -19.61 -12.17 23.86
CA GLY A 21 -19.39 -11.01 23.00
C GLY A 21 -20.61 -10.82 22.11
N SER A 22 -21.20 -9.64 22.14
CA SER A 22 -22.26 -9.20 21.23
C SER A 22 -21.77 -9.21 19.77
N PRO A 23 -22.67 -9.28 18.77
CA PRO A 23 -22.31 -9.00 17.39
C PRO A 23 -21.65 -7.62 17.29
N LEU A 24 -20.63 -7.49 16.44
CA LEU A 24 -20.00 -6.20 16.11
C LEU A 24 -21.07 -5.25 15.54
N GLU A 25 -21.64 -4.40 16.39
CA GLU A 25 -22.34 -3.19 15.95
C GLU A 25 -21.29 -2.11 15.74
N TRP A 26 -21.12 -1.70 14.48
CA TRP A 26 -20.31 -0.54 14.12
C TRP A 26 -21.05 0.73 14.58
N PRO A 27 -20.42 1.64 15.35
CA PRO A 27 -21.09 2.88 15.70
C PRO A 27 -21.35 3.70 14.44
N SER A 28 -22.62 3.97 14.15
CA SER A 28 -23.06 4.96 13.18
C SER A 28 -22.63 6.33 13.68
N ASN A 29 -21.61 6.89 13.03
CA ASN A 29 -21.00 8.17 13.35
C ASN A 29 -22.05 9.30 13.43
N PRO A 30 -22.30 9.94 14.59
CA PRO A 30 -22.96 11.23 14.61
C PRO A 30 -21.90 12.29 14.45
N ILE A 31 -22.07 13.12 13.41
CA ILE A 31 -21.25 14.30 13.13
C ILE A 31 -21.12 15.13 14.41
N GLY A 32 -19.91 15.20 14.96
CA GLY A 32 -19.57 15.99 16.13
C GLY A 32 -18.17 16.59 15.97
N ASN A 33 -18.13 17.85 15.56
CA ASN A 33 -16.94 18.67 15.53
C ASN A 33 -16.51 19.01 16.97
N THR A 34 -15.39 18.48 17.46
CA THR A 34 -14.76 19.04 18.66
C THR A 34 -13.25 19.14 18.47
N ASN A 35 -12.79 20.39 18.46
CA ASN A 35 -11.40 20.76 18.66
C ASN A 35 -11.11 20.68 20.16
N ALA A 36 -10.50 19.59 20.64
CA ALA A 36 -9.84 19.51 21.95
C ALA A 36 -8.97 18.24 22.02
N GLY A 37 -7.64 18.40 22.14
CA GLY A 37 -6.68 17.31 22.37
C GLY A 37 -6.39 16.47 21.13
N GLY A 38 -5.25 16.72 20.46
CA GLY A 38 -4.90 16.14 19.16
C GLY A 38 -4.68 14.62 19.18
N PHE A 39 -5.76 13.86 19.12
CA PHE A 39 -5.73 12.50 18.59
C PHE A 39 -5.75 12.63 17.06
N GLU A 40 -4.57 12.63 16.42
CA GLU A 40 -4.50 12.63 14.96
C GLU A 40 -5.12 11.32 14.45
N VAL A 41 -6.37 11.38 13.99
CA VAL A 41 -7.01 10.24 13.35
C VAL A 41 -6.18 9.87 12.11
N ALA A 42 -5.62 8.66 12.11
CA ALA A 42 -4.79 8.17 11.01
C ALA A 42 -5.48 8.35 9.66
N SER A 43 -4.82 9.05 8.74
CA SER A 43 -5.36 9.34 7.41
C SER A 43 -5.60 8.06 6.61
N ARG A 44 -6.36 8.15 5.51
CA ARG A 44 -6.56 7.01 4.60
C ARG A 44 -5.22 6.47 4.09
N LEU A 45 -4.30 7.37 3.74
CA LEU A 45 -2.96 6.98 3.32
C LEU A 45 -2.19 6.29 4.46
N ASP A 46 -2.26 6.76 5.71
CA ASP A 46 -1.59 6.10 6.85
C ASP A 46 -1.99 4.62 6.97
N ARG A 47 -3.29 4.32 6.85
CA ARG A 47 -3.79 2.94 6.97
C ARG A 47 -3.32 2.07 5.81
N LEU A 48 -3.44 2.59 4.58
CA LEU A 48 -3.02 1.89 3.38
C LEU A 48 -1.51 1.64 3.36
N TRP A 49 -0.73 2.59 3.87
CA TRP A 49 0.72 2.50 3.95
C TRP A 49 1.17 1.45 4.97
N ALA A 50 0.56 1.46 6.17
CA ALA A 50 0.87 0.49 7.20
C ALA A 50 0.53 -0.95 6.76
N ASP A 51 -0.62 -1.13 6.10
CA ASP A 51 -0.99 -2.42 5.51
C ASP A 51 0.01 -2.84 4.41
N TYR A 52 0.36 -1.92 3.50
CA TYR A 52 1.35 -2.19 2.45
C TYR A 52 2.72 -2.60 3.01
N GLU A 53 3.22 -1.87 4.00
CA GLU A 53 4.52 -2.14 4.61
C GLU A 53 4.57 -3.49 5.34
N GLY A 54 3.45 -3.92 5.94
CA GLY A 54 3.27 -5.25 6.52
C GLY A 54 3.33 -6.42 5.53
N HIS A 55 3.49 -6.14 4.23
CA HIS A 55 3.68 -7.15 3.18
C HIS A 55 5.09 -7.14 2.57
N HIS A 56 5.97 -6.22 2.99
CA HIS A 56 7.29 -6.03 2.39
C HIS A 56 8.35 -5.91 3.48
N HIS A 57 8.74 -7.03 4.09
CA HIS A 57 9.73 -7.02 5.18
C HIS A 57 11.15 -7.25 4.68
N SER A 58 11.33 -8.11 3.68
CA SER A 58 12.66 -8.51 3.23
C SER A 58 13.35 -7.40 2.42
N SER A 59 14.62 -7.14 2.70
CA SER A 59 15.39 -6.12 1.97
C SER A 59 15.47 -6.42 0.47
N GLY A 60 15.61 -7.71 0.10
CA GLY A 60 15.61 -8.13 -1.30
C GLY A 60 14.32 -7.77 -2.03
N ASN A 61 13.16 -8.01 -1.41
CA ASN A 61 11.87 -7.60 -1.97
C ASN A 61 11.77 -6.08 -2.10
N LYS A 62 12.17 -5.33 -1.06
CA LYS A 62 12.22 -3.86 -1.11
C LYS A 62 13.08 -3.35 -2.26
N TYR A 63 14.28 -3.90 -2.48
CA TYR A 63 15.13 -3.50 -3.61
C TYR A 63 14.50 -3.82 -4.97
N CYS A 64 13.91 -5.01 -5.11
CA CYS A 64 13.16 -5.37 -6.31
C CYS A 64 12.04 -4.36 -6.60
N HIS A 65 11.33 -3.89 -5.57
CA HIS A 65 10.29 -2.87 -5.72
C HIS A 65 10.84 -1.49 -6.06
N LEU A 66 11.91 -1.05 -5.39
CA LEU A 66 12.54 0.25 -5.64
C LEU A 66 13.01 0.39 -7.09
N VAL A 67 13.45 -0.69 -7.73
CA VAL A 67 13.85 -0.70 -9.15
C VAL A 67 12.68 -1.05 -10.07
N GLY A 68 11.90 -2.05 -9.72
CA GLY A 68 10.83 -2.59 -10.56
C GLY A 68 9.68 -1.61 -10.78
N ILE A 69 9.25 -0.88 -9.74
CA ILE A 69 8.13 0.06 -9.85
C ILE A 69 8.43 1.21 -10.83
N PRO A 70 9.58 1.91 -10.76
CA PRO A 70 9.94 2.91 -11.77
C PRO A 70 9.98 2.35 -13.20
N LEU A 71 10.48 1.11 -13.38
CA LEU A 71 10.51 0.46 -14.70
C LEU A 71 9.10 0.15 -15.23
N ILE A 72 8.20 -0.34 -14.37
CA ILE A 72 6.79 -0.57 -14.72
C ILE A 72 6.15 0.74 -15.14
N ILE A 73 6.30 1.82 -14.35
CA ILE A 73 5.69 3.12 -14.66
C ILE A 73 6.23 3.67 -15.99
N LEU A 74 7.55 3.70 -16.18
CA LEU A 74 8.16 4.17 -17.42
C LEU A 74 7.72 3.34 -18.63
N GLY A 75 7.73 2.02 -18.52
CA GLY A 75 7.31 1.10 -19.57
C GLY A 75 5.82 1.26 -19.92
N THR A 76 4.95 1.33 -18.92
CA THR A 76 3.51 1.58 -19.12
C THR A 76 3.27 2.92 -19.81
N LEU A 77 3.91 4.00 -19.35
CA LEU A 77 3.75 5.31 -19.96
C LEU A 77 4.29 5.34 -21.41
N GLY A 78 5.42 4.69 -21.68
CA GLY A 78 5.95 4.56 -23.05
C GLY A 78 5.02 3.78 -23.98
N LEU A 79 4.43 2.68 -23.51
CA LEU A 79 3.47 1.88 -24.29
C LEU A 79 2.17 2.65 -24.58
N LEU A 80 1.66 3.40 -23.60
CA LEU A 80 0.42 4.17 -23.74
C LEU A 80 0.62 5.50 -24.48
N ALA A 81 1.87 5.97 -24.62
CA ALA A 81 2.19 7.17 -25.39
C ALA A 81 2.06 6.99 -26.90
N VAL A 82 1.94 5.76 -27.41
CA VAL A 82 1.79 5.46 -28.84
C VAL A 82 0.41 5.86 -29.37
N THR A 83 -0.63 5.78 -28.53
CA THR A 83 -2.00 6.12 -28.92
C THR A 83 -2.21 7.63 -28.81
N THR A 84 -2.21 8.35 -29.93
CA THR A 84 -2.38 9.81 -29.94
C THR A 84 -3.74 10.24 -30.47
N ILE A 85 -4.43 11.10 -29.73
CA ILE A 85 -5.64 11.83 -30.11
C ILE A 85 -5.26 13.31 -30.28
N GLN A 86 -5.68 13.93 -31.38
CA GLN A 86 -5.45 15.35 -31.61
C GLN A 86 -6.67 16.16 -31.11
N LEU A 87 -6.45 17.05 -30.15
CA LEU A 87 -7.43 18.03 -29.66
C LEU A 87 -6.94 19.43 -30.01
N GLY A 88 -7.30 19.90 -31.21
CA GLY A 88 -6.78 21.16 -31.76
C GLY A 88 -5.26 21.09 -31.96
N GLN A 89 -4.50 21.91 -31.23
CA GLN A 89 -3.03 21.90 -31.25
C GLN A 89 -2.40 20.96 -30.21
N LEU A 90 -3.22 20.37 -29.33
CA LEU A 90 -2.74 19.47 -28.27
C LEU A 90 -2.83 18.02 -28.73
N THR A 91 -1.69 17.33 -28.76
CA THR A 91 -1.65 15.87 -28.86
C THR A 91 -1.83 15.27 -27.47
N VAL A 92 -2.97 14.64 -27.23
CA VAL A 92 -3.24 13.89 -26.00
C VAL A 92 -3.06 12.41 -26.28
N ASP A 93 -2.24 11.75 -25.49
CA ASP A 93 -2.12 10.30 -25.52
C ASP A 93 -2.71 9.67 -24.25
N LEU A 94 -2.90 8.35 -24.28
CA LEU A 94 -3.47 7.61 -23.16
C LEU A 94 -2.55 7.61 -21.93
N ALA A 95 -1.24 7.80 -22.11
CA ALA A 95 -0.31 7.94 -21.00
C ALA A 95 -0.55 9.26 -20.24
N LEU A 96 -0.79 10.38 -20.93
CA LEU A 96 -1.11 11.66 -20.30
C LEU A 96 -2.44 11.58 -19.54
N VAL A 97 -3.46 10.93 -20.12
CA VAL A 97 -4.73 10.67 -19.42
C VAL A 97 -4.49 9.86 -18.14
N LEU A 98 -3.66 8.81 -18.20
CA LEU A 98 -3.30 8.02 -17.03
C LEU A 98 -2.58 8.86 -15.97
N VAL A 99 -1.63 9.71 -16.37
CA VAL A 99 -0.91 10.62 -15.46
C VAL A 99 -1.88 11.56 -14.75
N VAL A 100 -2.83 12.14 -15.46
CA VAL A 100 -3.84 13.04 -14.86
C VAL A 100 -4.73 12.27 -13.88
N VAL A 101 -5.32 11.15 -14.31
CA VAL A 101 -6.28 10.40 -13.49
C VAL A 101 -5.61 9.84 -12.23
N VAL A 102 -4.47 9.16 -12.37
CA VAL A 102 -3.75 8.57 -11.24
C VAL A 102 -3.10 9.67 -10.38
N GLY A 103 -2.61 10.73 -11.01
CA GLY A 103 -2.08 11.90 -10.32
C GLY A 103 -3.10 12.57 -9.40
N LEU A 104 -4.35 12.72 -9.84
CA LEU A 104 -5.44 13.22 -9.00
C LEU A 104 -5.68 12.30 -7.80
N VAL A 105 -5.67 10.98 -8.00
CA VAL A 105 -5.79 10.02 -6.88
C VAL A 105 -4.67 10.24 -5.87
N TYR A 106 -3.42 10.44 -6.31
CA TYR A 106 -2.31 10.70 -5.40
C TYR A 106 -2.45 12.01 -4.63
N VAL A 107 -2.86 13.09 -5.29
CA VAL A 107 -3.08 14.38 -4.63
C VAL A 107 -4.23 14.30 -3.61
N ILE A 108 -5.28 13.52 -3.91
CA ILE A 108 -6.37 13.25 -2.96
C ILE A 108 -5.87 12.45 -1.75
N LEU A 109 -4.94 11.51 -1.93
CA LEU A 109 -4.38 10.70 -0.84
C LEU A 109 -3.45 11.51 0.07
N ASP A 110 -2.58 12.33 -0.51
CA ASP A 110 -1.71 13.27 0.20
C ASP A 110 -1.27 14.37 -0.77
N ALA A 111 -1.63 15.63 -0.50
CA ALA A 111 -1.41 16.72 -1.44
C ALA A 111 0.09 16.97 -1.72
N LYS A 112 0.96 16.85 -0.71
CA LYS A 112 2.40 17.15 -0.87
C LYS A 112 3.12 16.02 -1.58
N LEU A 113 2.97 14.79 -1.08
CA LEU A 113 3.59 13.62 -1.68
C LEU A 113 2.98 13.32 -3.07
N GLY A 114 1.68 13.54 -3.22
CA GLY A 114 0.98 13.39 -4.49
C GLY A 114 1.42 14.40 -5.54
N ALA A 115 1.62 15.67 -5.18
CA ALA A 115 2.19 16.66 -6.11
C ALA A 115 3.60 16.26 -6.57
N ALA A 116 4.45 15.79 -5.66
CA ALA A 116 5.77 15.28 -6.02
C ALA A 116 5.68 14.05 -6.96
N MET A 117 4.72 13.16 -6.71
CA MET A 117 4.48 11.99 -7.56
C MET A 117 3.98 12.38 -8.96
N VAL A 118 3.13 13.41 -9.08
CA VAL A 118 2.71 13.95 -10.38
C VAL A 118 3.91 14.46 -11.16
N VAL A 119 4.82 15.20 -10.51
CA VAL A 119 6.05 15.68 -11.16
C VAL A 119 6.91 14.50 -11.62
N ALA A 120 7.11 13.49 -10.77
CA ALA A 120 7.85 12.29 -11.15
C ALA A 120 7.21 11.56 -12.34
N MET A 121 5.89 11.39 -12.35
CA MET A 121 5.15 10.77 -13.45
C MET A 121 5.24 11.59 -14.74
N LEU A 122 5.19 12.92 -14.67
CA LEU A 122 5.37 13.78 -15.84
C LEU A 122 6.77 13.65 -16.45
N VAL A 123 7.81 13.57 -15.61
CA VAL A 123 9.18 13.31 -16.09
C VAL A 123 9.26 11.95 -16.78
N LEU A 124 8.74 10.89 -16.14
CA LEU A 124 8.72 9.54 -16.73
C LEU A 124 7.87 9.48 -18.00
N TYR A 125 6.78 10.23 -18.07
CA TYR A 125 5.95 10.36 -19.27
C TYR A 125 6.74 10.99 -20.43
N LEU A 126 7.42 12.12 -20.20
CA LEU A 126 8.24 12.78 -21.22
C LEU A 126 9.40 11.90 -21.70
N LEU A 127 9.97 11.08 -20.81
CA LEU A 127 10.95 10.06 -21.18
C LEU A 127 10.31 8.92 -21.98
N GLY A 128 9.18 8.39 -21.52
CA GLY A 128 8.43 7.31 -22.16
C GLY A 128 8.05 7.64 -23.60
N ARG A 129 7.66 8.89 -23.88
CA ARG A 129 7.37 9.38 -25.24
C ARG A 129 8.55 9.29 -26.22
N LYS A 130 9.78 9.25 -25.71
CA LYS A 130 11.00 9.16 -26.54
C LYS A 130 11.46 7.72 -26.77
N ILE A 131 10.87 6.76 -26.06
CA ILE A 131 11.27 5.36 -26.09
C ILE A 131 10.43 4.63 -27.15
N HIS A 132 11.10 3.87 -28.03
CA HIS A 132 10.39 2.99 -28.95
C HIS A 132 9.65 1.87 -28.20
N TRP A 133 8.47 1.47 -28.70
CA TRP A 133 7.59 0.53 -28.00
C TRP A 133 8.22 -0.81 -27.58
N PRO A 134 9.19 -1.42 -28.31
CA PRO A 134 9.84 -2.65 -27.86
C PRO A 134 10.65 -2.47 -26.57
N LEU A 135 11.39 -1.36 -26.42
CA LEU A 135 12.09 -1.07 -25.17
C LEU A 135 11.09 -0.73 -24.06
N ALA A 136 10.00 0.00 -24.34
CA ALA A 136 8.97 0.26 -23.35
C ALA A 136 8.34 -1.05 -22.84
N LEU A 137 8.07 -2.00 -23.74
CA LEU A 137 7.61 -3.35 -23.38
C LEU A 137 8.66 -4.10 -22.56
N GLY A 138 9.93 -4.05 -22.97
CA GLY A 138 11.04 -4.66 -22.22
C GLY A 138 11.13 -4.14 -20.79
N LEU A 139 11.10 -2.81 -20.60
CA LEU A 139 11.12 -2.17 -19.28
C LEU A 139 9.91 -2.60 -18.43
N PHE A 140 8.71 -2.60 -19.01
CA PHE A 140 7.49 -3.03 -18.33
C PHE A 140 7.59 -4.49 -17.85
N LEU A 141 7.99 -5.40 -18.72
CA LEU A 141 8.14 -6.82 -18.38
C LEU A 141 9.26 -7.06 -17.38
N SER A 142 10.41 -6.39 -17.53
CA SER A 142 11.52 -6.47 -16.57
C SER A 142 11.11 -5.99 -15.18
N GLY A 143 10.34 -4.90 -15.11
CA GLY A 143 9.81 -4.41 -13.84
C GLY A 143 8.90 -5.44 -13.16
N TRP A 144 7.94 -6.04 -13.89
CA TRP A 144 7.09 -7.11 -13.35
C TRP A 144 7.86 -8.38 -12.96
N PHE A 145 8.89 -8.72 -13.73
CA PHE A 145 9.77 -9.83 -13.40
C PHE A 145 10.49 -9.59 -12.06
N LEU A 146 11.01 -8.38 -11.84
CA LEU A 146 11.59 -7.98 -10.56
C LEU A 146 10.57 -8.07 -9.41
N GLN A 147 9.33 -7.63 -9.61
CA GLN A 147 8.27 -7.76 -8.58
C GLN A 147 7.99 -9.22 -8.25
N THR A 148 7.98 -10.09 -9.26
CA THR A 148 7.77 -11.53 -9.07
C THR A 148 8.92 -12.17 -8.31
N ILE A 149 10.17 -11.79 -8.61
CA ILE A 149 11.34 -12.21 -7.85
C ILE A 149 11.27 -11.71 -6.39
N GLY A 150 10.94 -10.44 -6.20
CA GLY A 150 10.78 -9.80 -4.89
C GLY A 150 9.84 -10.60 -4.00
N HIS A 151 8.62 -10.80 -4.48
CA HIS A 151 7.58 -11.51 -3.74
C HIS A 151 7.83 -13.01 -3.63
N GLY A 152 8.23 -13.68 -4.72
CA GLY A 152 8.36 -15.13 -4.78
C GLY A 152 9.61 -15.66 -4.09
N ILE A 153 10.77 -15.03 -4.32
CA ILE A 153 12.07 -15.52 -3.84
C ILE A 153 12.40 -14.92 -2.48
N TYR A 154 12.30 -13.59 -2.35
CA TYR A 154 12.76 -12.89 -1.14
C TYR A 154 11.69 -12.85 -0.05
N GLU A 155 10.46 -12.45 -0.39
CA GLU A 155 9.37 -12.35 0.59
C GLU A 155 8.70 -13.71 0.87
N LYS A 156 8.74 -14.63 -0.11
CA LYS A 156 8.04 -15.92 -0.09
C LYS A 156 6.54 -15.77 0.18
N ARG A 157 5.96 -14.69 -0.34
CA ARG A 157 4.55 -14.33 -0.18
C ARG A 157 4.00 -13.85 -1.51
N ALA A 158 2.72 -14.11 -1.76
CA ALA A 158 2.06 -13.59 -2.95
C ALA A 158 2.08 -12.05 -2.99
N PRO A 159 2.05 -11.43 -4.19
CA PRO A 159 2.01 -9.98 -4.33
C PRO A 159 0.85 -9.35 -3.56
N ALA A 160 1.13 -8.29 -2.80
CA ALA A 160 0.16 -7.67 -1.88
C ALA A 160 -1.09 -7.11 -2.59
N PHE A 161 -0.96 -6.72 -3.85
CA PHE A 161 -2.08 -6.19 -4.64
C PHE A 161 -3.13 -7.25 -5.02
N LEU A 162 -2.78 -8.54 -4.94
CA LEU A 162 -3.77 -9.61 -5.15
C LEU A 162 -4.80 -9.67 -4.02
N GLY A 163 -4.41 -9.26 -2.80
CA GLY A 163 -5.33 -9.14 -1.67
C GLY A 163 -6.06 -7.79 -1.64
N ASN A 164 -5.37 -6.71 -2.03
CA ASN A 164 -5.94 -5.37 -2.04
C ASN A 164 -5.35 -4.54 -3.18
N LEU A 165 -6.16 -4.25 -4.22
CA LEU A 165 -5.70 -3.53 -5.41
C LEU A 165 -5.17 -2.13 -5.10
N ALA A 166 -5.55 -1.51 -3.98
CA ALA A 166 -5.01 -0.23 -3.54
C ALA A 166 -3.48 -0.27 -3.33
N HIS A 167 -2.89 -1.44 -3.05
CA HIS A 167 -1.44 -1.61 -2.94
C HIS A 167 -0.69 -1.32 -4.24
N LEU A 168 -1.35 -1.41 -5.40
CA LEU A 168 -0.76 -1.01 -6.69
C LEU A 168 -0.56 0.52 -6.78
N VAL A 169 -1.42 1.29 -6.11
CA VAL A 169 -1.37 2.76 -6.03
C VAL A 169 -0.43 3.19 -4.90
N VAL A 170 -0.45 2.50 -3.76
CA VAL A 170 0.38 2.86 -2.59
C VAL A 170 1.87 2.58 -2.83
N GLY A 171 2.21 1.48 -3.52
CA GLY A 171 3.60 1.10 -3.79
C GLY A 171 4.44 2.21 -4.45
N PRO A 172 3.96 2.87 -5.52
CA PRO A 172 4.66 4.01 -6.12
C PRO A 172 4.92 5.19 -5.17
N LEU A 173 3.95 5.53 -4.32
CA LEU A 173 4.16 6.58 -3.31
C LEU A 173 5.20 6.15 -2.28
N TRP A 174 5.19 4.89 -1.87
CA TRP A 174 6.17 4.31 -0.97
C TRP A 174 7.59 4.42 -1.54
N VAL A 175 7.77 4.02 -2.81
CA VAL A 175 9.06 4.13 -3.51
C VAL A 175 9.51 5.59 -3.62
N LEU A 176 8.62 6.50 -4.00
CA LEU A 176 8.97 7.92 -4.11
C LEU A 176 9.42 8.49 -2.75
N ASN A 177 8.69 8.18 -1.69
CA ASN A 177 9.00 8.67 -0.36
C ASN A 177 10.30 8.11 0.20
N HIS A 178 10.69 6.88 -0.18
CA HIS A 178 11.99 6.32 0.17
C HIS A 178 13.16 7.20 -0.32
N PHE A 179 13.01 7.87 -1.47
CA PHE A 179 14.05 8.77 -1.99
C PHE A 179 13.90 10.20 -1.46
N LEU A 180 12.68 10.74 -1.45
CA LEU A 180 12.44 12.16 -1.19
C LEU A 180 12.19 12.49 0.30
N HIS A 181 11.85 11.50 1.12
CA HIS A 181 11.58 11.65 2.56
C HIS A 181 10.56 12.76 2.89
N ILE A 182 9.60 13.01 1.99
CA ILE A 182 8.58 14.08 2.12
C ILE A 182 7.67 13.82 3.32
N ARG A 183 7.30 12.56 3.51
CA ARG A 183 6.44 12.08 4.58
C ARG A 183 7.30 11.32 5.58
N LYS A 184 7.32 11.79 6.83
CA LYS A 184 7.93 11.06 7.93
C LYS A 184 7.08 9.82 8.23
N GLU A 185 7.74 8.68 8.37
CA GLU A 185 7.09 7.46 8.85
C GLU A 185 6.51 7.75 10.23
N ARG A 186 5.17 7.75 10.33
CA ARG A 186 4.53 7.80 11.62
C ARG A 186 4.67 6.41 12.21
N THR A 187 5.43 6.30 13.30
CA THR A 187 5.32 5.13 14.17
C THR A 187 3.83 4.97 14.47
N PRO A 188 3.22 3.80 14.23
CA PRO A 188 1.87 3.56 14.71
C PRO A 188 1.89 3.95 16.18
N LEU A 189 1.04 4.90 16.57
CA LEU A 189 0.86 5.24 17.97
C LEU A 189 0.78 3.89 18.68
N ALA A 190 1.72 3.63 19.59
CA ALA A 190 1.53 2.54 20.52
C ALA A 190 0.11 2.76 21.02
N ILE A 191 -0.79 1.84 20.70
CA ILE A 191 -2.07 1.77 21.36
C ILE A 191 -1.63 1.45 22.78
N GLU A 192 -1.38 2.50 23.54
CA GLU A 192 -1.14 2.42 24.97
C GLU A 192 -2.43 1.81 25.47
N ASN A 193 -2.35 0.52 25.76
CA ASN A 193 -3.43 -0.24 26.32
C ASN A 193 -3.81 0.48 27.61
N HIS A 194 -4.86 1.30 27.54
CA HIS A 194 -5.51 1.78 28.74
C HIS A 194 -6.25 0.59 29.34
N VAL A 195 -5.50 -0.08 30.23
CA VAL A 195 -5.84 -0.81 31.46
C VAL A 195 -7.19 -1.52 31.48
#